data_AF-A0A5C4JZR2-F1
#
_entry.id   AF-A0A5C4JZR2-F1
#
_cell.length_a   1.000
_cell.length_b   1.000
_cell.length_c   1.000
_cell.angle_alpha   90.00
_cell.angle_beta   90.00
_cell.angle_gamma   90.00
#
_symmetry.space_group_name_H-M   'P 1'
#
loop_
_entity.id
_entity.type
_entity.pdbx_description
1 polymer ?
#
loop_
_entity_poly.entity_id
_entity_poly.type
_entity_poly.pdbx_seq_one_letter_code
_entity_poly.pdbx_strand_id
1 'polypeptide(L)' 'MRPRPRRRSAPPLTPAELADLEEAWVELRQASQEAGVKSFRACTRDGSRWEDNPESVRAMTRMIKDTHKYTVEGPKDV' A
#
# COMPACT_ATOMS: atom_id res chain seq x y z
N MET A 1 -16.76 -1.54 -26.53
CA MET A 1 -16.13 -0.79 -25.42
C MET A 1 -16.95 -1.03 -24.15
N ARG A 2 -16.39 -1.68 -23.11
CA ARG A 2 -17.10 -1.84 -21.83
C ARG A 2 -17.10 -0.51 -21.08
N PRO A 3 -18.22 -0.02 -20.54
CA PRO A 3 -18.23 1.18 -19.71
C PRO A 3 -17.33 0.97 -18.50
N ARG A 4 -16.46 1.96 -18.20
CA ARG A 4 -15.66 1.92 -16.97
C ARG A 4 -16.62 2.00 -15.77
N PRO A 5 -16.54 1.08 -14.79
CA PRO A 5 -17.37 1.19 -13.61
C PRO A 5 -17.14 2.56 -12.96
N ARG A 6 -18.22 3.24 -12.57
CA ARG A 6 -18.10 4.48 -11.79
C ARG A 6 -17.30 4.16 -10.53
N ARG A 7 -16.22 4.92 -10.29
CA ARG A 7 -15.43 4.87 -9.05
C ARG A 7 -16.42 4.88 -7.88
N ARG A 8 -16.47 3.81 -7.08
CA ARG A 8 -17.09 3.87 -5.77
C ARG A 8 -16.18 4.75 -4.92
N SER A 9 -16.66 5.92 -4.53
CA SER A 9 -16.04 6.65 -3.43
C SER A 9 -16.18 5.77 -2.20
N ALA A 10 -15.05 5.42 -1.57
CA ALA A 10 -15.08 4.79 -0.26
C ALA A 10 -15.85 5.70 0.71
N PRO A 11 -16.55 5.13 1.71
CA PRO A 11 -17.17 5.93 2.76
C PRO A 11 -16.12 6.82 3.44
N PRO A 12 -16.48 8.03 3.89
CA PRO A 12 -15.54 8.92 4.55
C PRO A 12 -14.99 8.25 5.82
N LEU A 13 -13.67 8.17 5.91
CA LEU A 13 -12.97 7.61 7.06
C LEU A 13 -13.29 8.39 8.34
N THR A 14 -13.43 7.67 9.44
CA THR A 14 -13.55 8.31 10.75
C THR A 14 -12.23 8.99 11.14
N PRO A 15 -12.23 10.01 12.02
CA PRO A 15 -11.00 10.69 12.43
C PRO A 15 -9.96 9.75 13.08
N ALA A 16 -10.40 8.68 13.73
CA ALA A 16 -9.50 7.65 14.27
C ALA A 16 -8.81 6.84 13.15
N GLU A 17 -9.56 6.50 12.09
CA GLU A 17 -9.00 5.81 10.92
C GLU A 17 -8.06 6.72 10.11
N LEU A 18 -8.33 8.02 10.05
CA LEU A 18 -7.41 8.98 9.41
C LEU A 18 -6.07 9.07 10.12
N ALA A 19 -6.07 9.07 11.47
CA ALA A 19 -4.83 9.06 12.25
C ALA A 19 -4.04 7.77 12.03
N ASP A 20 -4.71 6.61 12.04
CA ASP A 20 -4.09 5.30 11.77
C ASP A 20 -3.55 5.22 10.33
N LEU A 21 -4.28 5.79 9.37
CA LEU A 21 -3.88 5.87 7.98
C LEU A 21 -2.64 6.76 7.81
N GLU A 22 -2.57 7.91 8.46
CA GLU A 22 -1.40 8.78 8.40
C GLU A 22 -0.16 8.09 8.99
N GLU A 23 -0.30 7.40 10.12
CA GLU A 23 0.78 6.59 10.71
C GLU A 23 1.26 5.49 9.75
N ALA A 24 0.31 4.75 9.16
CA ALA A 24 0.62 3.71 8.18
C ALA A 24 1.32 4.29 6.92
N TRP A 25 0.97 5.51 6.51
CA TRP A 25 1.60 6.22 5.40
C TRP A 25 3.02 6.68 5.73
N VAL A 26 3.28 7.13 6.96
CA VAL A 26 4.64 7.46 7.42
C VAL A 26 5.51 6.22 7.37
N GLU A 27 5.03 5.08 7.88
CA GLU A 27 5.75 3.81 7.80
C GLU A 27 6.00 3.36 6.35
N LEU A 28 4.99 3.48 5.48
CA LEU A 28 5.10 3.14 4.07
C LEU A 28 6.17 3.98 3.37
N ARG A 29 6.20 5.30 3.64
CA ARG A 29 7.17 6.22 3.06
C ARG A 29 8.57 5.91 3.55
N GLN A 30 8.74 5.57 4.83
CA GLN A 30 10.02 5.16 5.38
C GLN A 30 10.49 3.86 4.71
N ALA A 31 9.65 2.82 4.71
CA ALA A 31 9.96 1.54 4.09
C ALA A 31 10.25 1.67 2.58
N SER A 32 9.54 2.54 1.87
CA SER A 32 9.78 2.81 0.45
C SER A 32 11.12 3.49 0.20
N GLN A 33 11.52 4.43 1.07
CA GLN A 33 12.84 5.08 0.99
C GLN A 33 13.96 4.09 1.30
N GLU A 34 13.80 3.31 2.37
CA GLU A 34 14.76 2.26 2.75
C GLU A 34 14.92 1.22 1.64
N ALA A 35 13.81 0.82 1.01
CA ALA A 35 13.81 -0.14 -0.10
C ALA A 35 14.17 0.44 -1.46
N GLY A 36 14.37 1.76 -1.58
CA GLY A 36 14.65 2.43 -2.86
C GLY A 36 13.50 2.40 -3.87
N VAL A 37 12.27 2.18 -3.43
CA VAL A 37 11.08 2.11 -4.30
C VAL A 37 10.69 3.52 -4.75
N LYS A 38 10.89 3.83 -6.03
CA LYS A 38 10.58 5.16 -6.61
C LYS A 38 9.10 5.40 -6.86
N SER A 39 8.36 4.35 -7.21
CA SER A 39 6.94 4.42 -7.48
C SER A 39 6.35 3.02 -7.47
N PHE A 40 5.15 2.88 -6.93
CA PHE A 40 4.39 1.65 -7.00
C PHE A 40 2.92 1.96 -7.23
N ARG A 41 2.24 1.05 -7.90
CA ARG A 41 0.83 1.19 -8.24
C ARG A 41 0.10 -0.03 -7.73
N ALA A 42 -0.70 0.15 -6.68
CA ALA A 42 -1.62 -0.88 -6.23
C ALA A 42 -3.02 -0.62 -6.77
N CYS A 43 -3.70 -1.71 -7.09
CA CYS A 43 -5.10 -1.73 -7.49
C CYS A 43 -5.82 -2.65 -6.52
N THR A 44 -6.90 -2.18 -5.91
CA THR A 44 -7.78 -3.08 -5.16
C THR A 44 -8.64 -3.86 -6.16
N ARG A 45 -9.04 -5.08 -5.78
CA ARG A 45 -9.94 -5.92 -6.60
C ARG A 45 -11.31 -5.27 -6.82
N ASP A 46 -11.73 -4.41 -5.90
CA ASP A 46 -12.99 -3.66 -5.97
C ASP A 46 -12.87 -2.39 -6.85
N GLY A 47 -11.65 -1.98 -7.23
CA GLY A 47 -11.40 -0.74 -7.98
C GLY A 47 -11.42 0.52 -7.10
N SER A 48 -11.59 0.35 -5.79
CA SER A 48 -11.43 1.37 -4.76
C SER A 48 -9.96 1.79 -4.58
N ARG A 49 -9.71 3.01 -4.09
CA ARG A 49 -8.35 3.47 -3.79
C ARG A 49 -7.84 2.75 -2.55
N TRP A 50 -6.76 1.99 -2.70
CA TRP A 50 -6.09 1.33 -1.57
C TRP A 50 -5.47 2.34 -0.59
N GLU A 51 -5.17 3.55 -1.07
CA GLU A 51 -4.61 4.67 -0.32
C GLU A 51 -5.51 5.18 0.81
N ASP A 52 -6.82 4.92 0.72
CA ASP A 52 -7.86 5.35 1.65
C ASP A 52 -8.18 4.26 2.69
N ASN A 53 -7.45 3.14 2.68
CA ASN A 53 -7.70 2.04 3.61
C ASN A 53 -6.41 1.75 4.41
N PRO A 54 -6.40 1.96 5.73
CA PRO A 54 -5.20 1.81 6.55
C PRO A 54 -4.64 0.38 6.49
N GLU A 55 -5.49 -0.65 6.47
CA GLU A 55 -5.05 -2.04 6.32
C GLU A 55 -4.37 -2.29 4.98
N SER A 56 -4.87 -1.68 3.91
CA SER A 56 -4.28 -1.78 2.58
C SER A 56 -2.92 -1.08 2.52
N VAL A 57 -2.78 0.09 3.14
CA VAL A 57 -1.51 0.81 3.27
C VAL A 57 -0.49 -0.03 4.05
N ARG A 58 -0.90 -0.62 5.18
CA ARG A 58 -0.04 -1.51 5.99
C ARG A 58 0.36 -2.77 5.22
N ALA A 59 -0.56 -3.37 4.46
CA ALA A 59 -0.25 -4.53 3.62
C ALA A 59 0.82 -4.19 2.56
N MET A 60 0.75 -2.99 1.96
CA MET A 60 1.78 -2.51 1.04
C MET A 60 3.11 -2.28 1.74
N THR A 61 3.12 -1.67 2.94
CA THR A 61 4.34 -1.52 3.75
C THR A 61 4.99 -2.86 4.03
N ARG A 62 4.20 -3.86 4.43
CA ARG A 62 4.68 -5.23 4.67
C ARG A 62 5.26 -5.85 3.39
N MET A 63 4.61 -5.67 2.26
CA MET A 63 5.09 -6.17 0.96
C MET A 63 6.42 -5.53 0.56
N ILE A 64 6.58 -4.22 0.77
CA ILE A 64 7.83 -3.50 0.47
C ILE A 64 8.95 -3.99 1.40
N LYS A 65 8.69 -4.11 2.72
CA LYS A 65 9.65 -4.64 3.69
C LYS A 65 10.07 -6.08 3.35
N ASP A 66 9.12 -6.93 2.95
CA ASP A 66 9.38 -8.32 2.56
C ASP A 66 10.20 -8.42 1.27
N THR A 67 9.83 -7.64 0.24
CA THR A 67 10.58 -7.56 -1.02
C THR A 67 11.99 -7.05 -0.78
N HIS A 68 12.14 -6.00 0.03
CA HIS A 68 13.45 -5.45 0.40
C HIS A 68 14.32 -6.50 1.11
N LYS A 69 13.74 -7.18 2.10
CA LYS A 69 14.40 -8.28 2.82
C LYS A 69 14.86 -9.38 1.86
N TYR A 70 14.00 -9.80 0.93
CA TYR A 70 14.35 -10.78 -0.10
C TYR A 70 15.49 -10.29 -1.02
N THR A 71 15.48 -9.02 -1.42
CA THR A 71 16.56 -8.45 -2.24
C THR A 71 17.88 -8.26 -1.48
N VAL A 72 17.83 -7.99 -0.17
CA VAL A 72 19.02 -7.82 0.68
C VAL A 72 19.63 -9.15 1.09
N GLU A 73 18.80 -10.15 1.40
CA GLU A 73 19.27 -11.48 1.80
C GLU A 73 19.58 -12.42 0.62
N GLY A 74 19.20 -12.03 -0.61
CA GLY A 74 19.33 -12.84 -1.81
C GLY A 74 18.41 -14.08 -1.79
N PRO A 75 18.12 -14.69 -2.96
CA PRO A 75 17.51 -16.02 -2.96
C PRO A 75 18.41 -16.96 -2.16
N LYS A 76 17.88 -17.58 -1.10
CA LYS A 76 18.48 -18.82 -0.62
C LYS A 76 18.23 -19.85 -1.72
N ASP A 77 19.23 -20.04 -2.58
CA ASP A 77 19.30 -21.18 -3.49
C ASP A 77 18.94 -22.45 -2.72
N VAL A 78 17.89 -23.12 -3.17
CA VAL A 78 17.50 -24.48 -2.76
C VAL A 78 17.81 -25.44 -3.89
#